data_AF-A0A2V8KKG7-F1
#
_entry.id   AF-A0A2V8KKG7-F1
#
_cell.length_a   1.000
_cell.length_b   1.000
_cell.length_c   1.000
_cell.angle_alpha   90.00
_cell.angle_beta   90.00
_cell.angle_gamma   90.00
#
_symmetry.space_group_name_H-M   'P 1'
#
loop_
_entity.id
_entity.type
_entity.pdbx_description
1 polymer ?
#
loop_
_entity_poly.entity_id
_entity_poly.type
_entity_poly.pdbx_seq_one_letter_code
_entity_poly.pdbx_strand_id
1 'polypeptide(L)'
;MTALLVLLQLTLIQPDAKRTPGKVNPGITQGNIAKTICSKKWSTREVRPHSSYTRRLKLDQMQEYGDTVADETDKCVPRSKNPKCYEEDHLISLEAGGHPTDPENLWPQPYNSKINGQIVGARQKDFVEGFIMTRSVLQLRTAPRTRKSITHIPV
;
A
#
# COMPACT_ATOMS: atom_id res chain seq x y z
N MET A 1 -8.45 -15.75 -24.67
CA MET A 1 -7.69 -14.46 -24.76
C MET A 1 -7.94 -13.54 -23.57
N THR A 2 -9.09 -13.59 -22.91
CA THR A 2 -9.45 -12.75 -21.74
C THR A 2 -8.60 -13.00 -20.48
N ALA A 3 -8.32 -14.25 -20.11
CA ALA A 3 -7.53 -14.55 -18.90
C ALA A 3 -6.09 -14.01 -18.95
N LEU A 4 -5.42 -14.08 -20.11
CA LEU A 4 -4.06 -13.58 -20.29
C LEU A 4 -4.00 -12.05 -20.22
N LEU A 5 -5.01 -11.36 -20.76
CA LEU A 5 -5.17 -9.91 -20.67
C LEU A 5 -5.43 -9.44 -19.23
N VAL A 6 -6.22 -10.19 -18.46
CA VAL A 6 -6.47 -9.90 -17.04
C VAL A 6 -5.22 -10.11 -16.19
N LEU A 7 -4.48 -11.20 -16.41
CA LEU A 7 -3.19 -11.45 -15.76
C LEU A 7 -2.16 -10.35 -16.06
N LEU A 8 -2.07 -9.92 -17.32
CA LEU A 8 -1.17 -8.84 -17.72
C LEU A 8 -1.53 -7.50 -17.05
N GLN A 9 -2.83 -7.19 -16.92
CA GLN A 9 -3.28 -5.99 -16.21
C GLN A 9 -2.92 -6.06 -14.71
N LEU A 10 -3.15 -7.20 -14.05
CA LEU A 10 -2.82 -7.38 -12.64
C LEU A 10 -1.34 -7.12 -12.34
N THR A 11 -0.42 -7.56 -13.21
CA THR A 11 1.02 -7.31 -13.05
C THR A 11 1.43 -5.84 -13.15
N LEU A 12 0.56 -4.96 -13.65
CA LEU A 12 0.80 -3.51 -13.76
C LEU A 12 0.15 -2.71 -12.63
N ILE A 13 -0.68 -3.35 -11.80
CA ILE A 13 -1.53 -2.68 -10.80
C ILE A 13 -1.24 -3.18 -9.39
N GLN A 14 -0.75 -4.41 -9.25
CA GLN A 14 -0.35 -5.02 -7.99
C GLN A 14 1.15 -5.26 -7.97
N PRO A 15 1.78 -5.25 -6.78
CA PRO A 15 3.19 -5.57 -6.68
C PRO A 15 3.47 -7.04 -6.99
N ASP A 16 4.74 -7.36 -7.23
CA ASP A 16 5.20 -8.74 -7.26
C ASP A 16 5.07 -9.31 -5.84
N ALA A 17 4.15 -10.25 -5.65
CA ALA A 17 3.87 -10.86 -4.36
C ALA A 17 5.07 -11.59 -3.73
N LYS A 18 6.11 -11.92 -4.51
CA LYS A 18 7.36 -12.47 -3.95
C LYS A 18 8.26 -11.40 -3.33
N ARG A 19 8.16 -10.16 -3.80
CA ARG A 19 8.98 -9.02 -3.35
C ARG A 19 8.27 -8.22 -2.27
N THR A 20 6.98 -7.97 -2.48
CA THR A 20 6.14 -7.18 -1.57
C THR A 20 4.91 -8.02 -1.20
N PRO A 21 5.07 -9.07 -0.37
CA PRO A 21 3.95 -9.92 0.09
C PRO A 21 3.00 -9.21 1.06
N GLY A 22 3.40 -8.07 1.63
CA GLY A 22 2.66 -7.34 2.66
C GLY A 22 3.15 -7.70 4.07
N LYS A 23 4.09 -6.92 4.59
CA LYS A 23 4.56 -7.07 5.98
C LYS A 23 3.65 -6.33 6.96
N VAL A 24 3.21 -7.02 8.00
CA VAL A 24 2.53 -6.40 9.15
C VAL A 24 3.53 -5.79 10.14
N ASN A 25 3.14 -4.73 10.83
CA ASN A 25 3.93 -4.08 11.86
C ASN A 25 3.83 -4.86 13.19
N PRO A 26 4.91 -5.51 13.67
CA PRO A 26 4.86 -6.26 14.93
C PRO A 26 4.63 -5.37 16.15
N GLY A 27 4.86 -4.05 16.04
CA GLY A 27 4.55 -3.06 17.06
C GLY A 27 3.04 -2.76 17.20
N ILE A 28 2.21 -3.21 16.25
CA ILE A 28 0.75 -3.14 16.32
C ILE A 28 0.22 -4.51 16.72
N THR A 29 -0.45 -4.59 17.86
CA THR A 29 -1.00 -5.82 18.40
C THR A 29 -2.45 -5.62 18.82
N GLN A 30 -3.23 -6.70 18.92
CA GLN A 30 -4.60 -6.63 19.45
C GLN A 30 -4.64 -6.03 20.87
N GLY A 31 -3.60 -6.24 21.68
CA GLY A 31 -3.48 -5.69 23.02
C GLY A 31 -3.30 -4.17 23.05
N ASN A 32 -2.68 -3.58 22.02
CA ASN A 32 -2.40 -2.13 21.97
C ASN A 32 -3.20 -1.36 20.92
N ILE A 33 -4.02 -2.02 20.09
CA ILE A 33 -4.73 -1.41 18.96
C ILE A 33 -5.63 -0.22 19.36
N ALA A 34 -6.19 -0.25 20.57
CA ALA A 34 -6.99 0.85 21.14
C ALA A 34 -6.18 2.14 21.41
N LYS A 35 -4.86 2.01 21.58
CA LYS A 35 -3.90 3.12 21.81
C LYS A 35 -3.16 3.53 20.54
N THR A 36 -3.15 2.68 19.52
CA THR A 36 -2.51 2.94 18.22
C THR A 36 -3.58 3.26 17.18
N ILE A 37 -3.79 2.42 16.16
CA ILE A 37 -4.67 2.65 15.00
C ILE A 37 -6.08 3.10 15.38
N CYS A 38 -6.67 2.55 16.44
CA CYS A 38 -8.01 2.93 16.85
C CYS A 38 -8.06 4.18 17.75
N SER A 39 -6.93 4.77 18.11
CA SER A 39 -6.83 5.98 18.93
C SER A 39 -7.01 7.23 18.06
N LYS A 40 -7.79 8.21 18.53
CA LYS A 40 -7.89 9.53 17.88
C LYS A 40 -6.60 10.36 18.03
N LYS A 41 -5.71 9.98 18.95
CA LYS A 41 -4.46 10.69 19.25
C LYS A 41 -3.26 10.14 18.48
N TRP A 42 -3.41 8.98 17.86
CA TRP A 42 -2.35 8.37 17.07
C TRP A 42 -2.40 8.87 15.63
N SER A 43 -1.24 8.99 14.99
CA SER A 43 -1.13 9.40 13.59
C SER A 43 -0.09 8.56 12.86
N THR A 44 -0.38 8.19 11.61
CA THR A 44 0.60 7.56 10.72
C THR A 44 1.85 8.40 10.52
N ARG A 45 1.77 9.73 10.69
CA ARG A 45 2.93 10.62 10.62
C ARG A 45 4.02 10.27 11.62
N GLU A 46 3.66 9.70 12.77
CA GLU A 46 4.61 9.32 13.83
C GLU A 46 5.45 8.09 13.44
N VAL A 47 4.96 7.26 12.51
CA VAL A 47 5.61 6.01 12.09
C VAL A 47 6.04 5.99 10.64
N ARG A 48 5.65 7.00 9.83
CA ARG A 48 6.05 7.07 8.42
C ARG A 48 7.57 7.14 8.30
N PRO A 49 8.18 6.37 7.38
CA PRO A 49 9.61 6.45 7.12
C PRO A 49 10.00 7.84 6.61
N HIS A 50 11.25 8.23 6.87
CA HIS A 50 11.80 9.45 6.28
C HIS A 50 11.81 9.36 4.74
N SER A 51 11.53 10.49 4.09
CA SER A 51 11.51 10.57 2.62
C SER A 51 12.84 10.21 1.96
N SER A 52 13.96 10.40 2.66
CA SER A 52 15.28 10.00 2.17
C SER A 52 15.43 8.48 2.09
N TYR A 53 14.79 7.73 2.98
CA TYR A 53 14.75 6.27 2.94
C TYR A 53 13.88 5.80 1.76
N THR A 54 12.63 6.27 1.70
CA THR A 54 11.67 5.84 0.66
C THR A 54 12.12 6.24 -0.74
N ARG A 55 12.77 7.41 -0.90
CA ARG A 55 13.33 7.81 -2.19
C ARG A 55 14.41 6.85 -2.69
N ARG A 56 15.30 6.37 -1.81
CA ARG A 56 16.35 5.41 -2.20
C ARG A 56 15.73 4.06 -2.53
N LEU A 57 14.88 3.55 -1.63
CA LEU A 57 14.20 2.27 -1.83
C LEU A 57 13.43 2.23 -3.15
N LYS A 58 12.66 3.28 -3.46
CA LYS A 58 11.92 3.38 -4.72
C LYS A 58 12.80 3.23 -5.96
N LEU A 59 13.97 3.88 -5.97
CA LEU A 59 14.87 3.83 -7.12
C LEU A 59 15.51 2.45 -7.30
N ASP A 60 15.82 1.77 -6.20
CA ASP A 60 16.34 0.40 -6.22
C ASP A 60 15.25 -0.57 -6.69
N GLN A 61 14.05 -0.48 -6.10
CA GLN A 61 12.92 -1.33 -6.45
C GLN A 61 12.43 -1.11 -7.88
N MET A 62 12.42 0.12 -8.42
CA MET A 62 12.06 0.34 -9.82
C MET A 62 12.96 -0.46 -10.78
N GLN A 63 14.25 -0.64 -10.46
CA GLN A 63 15.14 -1.50 -11.24
C GLN A 63 14.78 -2.99 -11.08
N GLU A 64 14.54 -3.43 -9.84
CA GLU A 64 14.14 -4.80 -9.52
C GLU A 64 12.81 -5.22 -10.15
N TYR A 65 11.86 -4.28 -10.15
CA TYR A 65 10.57 -4.44 -10.77
C TYR A 65 10.69 -4.36 -12.26
N GLY A 66 11.69 -3.67 -12.85
CA GLY A 66 11.95 -3.54 -14.29
C GLY A 66 11.28 -2.33 -14.95
N ASP A 67 11.09 -1.25 -14.20
CA ASP A 67 10.53 0.02 -14.68
C ASP A 67 11.59 0.79 -15.48
N THR A 68 11.81 0.36 -16.72
CA THR A 68 12.93 0.81 -17.57
C THR A 68 12.50 1.59 -18.81
N VAL A 69 11.20 1.77 -19.07
CA VAL A 69 10.68 2.43 -20.28
C VAL A 69 10.96 3.92 -20.23
N ALA A 70 11.61 4.47 -21.26
CA ALA A 70 11.86 5.91 -21.34
C ALA A 70 10.56 6.71 -21.43
N ASP A 71 10.45 7.76 -20.62
CA ASP A 71 9.26 8.60 -20.51
C ASP A 71 9.67 10.06 -20.32
N GLU A 72 10.18 10.65 -21.40
CA GLU A 72 10.77 12.00 -21.40
C GLU A 72 9.72 13.11 -21.28
N THR A 73 8.44 12.75 -21.39
CA THR A 73 7.30 13.70 -21.37
C THR A 73 6.47 13.63 -20.09
N ASP A 74 6.97 12.98 -19.03
CA ASP A 74 6.26 12.78 -17.76
C ASP A 74 4.83 12.20 -17.94
N LYS A 75 4.62 11.34 -18.95
CA LYS A 75 3.29 10.78 -19.28
C LYS A 75 2.88 9.63 -18.35
N CYS A 76 3.83 9.06 -17.63
CA CYS A 76 3.66 7.90 -16.78
C CYS A 76 3.10 6.72 -17.56
N VAL A 77 3.78 6.41 -18.66
CA VAL A 77 3.51 5.21 -19.45
C VAL A 77 3.76 3.95 -18.61
N PRO A 78 3.15 2.80 -18.95
CA PRO A 78 3.44 1.55 -18.26
C PRO A 78 4.95 1.30 -18.20
N ARG A 79 5.44 0.95 -17.00
CA ARG A 79 6.86 0.61 -16.76
C ARG A 79 7.82 1.77 -16.98
N SER A 80 7.33 3.01 -16.85
CA SER A 80 8.12 4.24 -16.96
C SER A 80 9.32 4.25 -16.02
N LYS A 81 10.49 4.60 -16.52
CA LYS A 81 11.70 4.81 -15.72
C LYS A 81 11.70 6.14 -14.94
N ASN A 82 10.62 6.91 -15.04
CA ASN A 82 10.48 8.19 -14.36
C ASN A 82 9.96 8.00 -12.93
N PRO A 83 10.76 8.26 -11.89
CA PRO A 83 10.34 8.05 -10.49
C PRO A 83 9.21 8.99 -10.05
N LYS A 84 8.88 10.04 -10.80
CA LYS A 84 7.71 10.89 -10.53
C LYS A 84 6.38 10.18 -10.82
N CYS A 85 6.42 9.09 -11.59
CA CYS A 85 5.24 8.34 -11.97
C CYS A 85 4.80 7.31 -10.93
N TYR A 86 5.53 7.23 -9.82
CA TYR A 86 5.36 6.22 -8.79
C TYR A 86 5.34 6.87 -7.40
N GLU A 87 4.44 6.38 -6.56
CA GLU A 87 4.45 6.55 -5.11
C GLU A 87 5.23 5.39 -4.48
N GLU A 88 6.05 5.67 -3.47
CA GLU A 88 6.61 4.59 -2.66
C GLU A 88 5.56 4.26 -1.61
N ASP A 89 4.75 3.24 -1.86
CA ASP A 89 3.49 3.03 -1.17
C ASP A 89 3.49 1.73 -0.36
N HIS A 90 2.71 1.73 0.72
CA HIS A 90 2.52 0.58 1.58
C HIS A 90 1.47 -0.36 0.99
N LEU A 91 1.78 -1.65 0.79
CA LEU A 91 0.80 -2.64 0.33
C LEU A 91 -0.31 -2.84 1.38
N ILE A 92 0.08 -3.07 2.64
CA ILE A 92 -0.81 -2.97 3.79
C ILE A 92 -0.66 -1.56 4.34
N SER A 93 -1.75 -0.78 4.29
CA SER A 93 -1.77 0.58 4.83
C SER A 93 -1.23 0.65 6.26
N LEU A 94 -0.51 1.73 6.59
CA LEU A 94 -0.06 1.98 7.97
C LEU A 94 -1.24 2.07 8.94
N GLU A 95 -2.37 2.57 8.46
CA GLU A 95 -3.60 2.63 9.23
C GLU A 95 -4.18 1.23 9.47
N ALA A 96 -3.89 0.25 8.62
CA ALA A 96 -4.26 -1.16 8.80
C ALA A 96 -3.19 -1.97 9.55
N GLY A 97 -2.12 -1.33 10.01
CA GLY A 97 -1.03 -1.97 10.74
C GLY A 97 0.03 -2.60 9.85
N GLY A 98 0.20 -2.11 8.62
CA GLY A 98 1.35 -2.47 7.79
C GLY A 98 2.67 -1.95 8.35
N HIS A 99 3.76 -2.65 8.03
CA HIS A 99 5.11 -2.30 8.49
C HIS A 99 5.57 -0.98 7.84
N PRO A 100 6.14 -0.03 8.60
CA PRO A 100 6.49 1.29 8.08
C PRO A 100 7.68 1.29 7.12
N THR A 101 8.67 0.43 7.36
CA THR A 101 9.99 0.44 6.69
C THR A 101 10.43 -0.92 6.15
N ASP A 102 9.56 -1.94 6.12
CA ASP A 102 9.97 -3.25 5.60
C ASP A 102 9.72 -3.24 4.08
N PRO A 103 10.74 -3.49 3.23
CA PRO A 103 10.56 -3.59 1.79
C PRO A 103 9.50 -4.62 1.38
N GLU A 104 9.22 -5.62 2.21
CA GLU A 104 8.14 -6.58 1.98
C GLU A 104 6.74 -5.94 2.10
N ASN A 105 6.62 -4.70 2.60
CA ASN A 105 5.38 -3.92 2.62
C ASN A 105 5.45 -2.64 1.77
N LEU A 106 6.57 -2.36 1.11
CA LEU A 106 6.80 -1.12 0.36
C LEU A 106 7.07 -1.44 -1.10
N TRP A 107 6.48 -0.68 -2.01
CA TRP A 107 6.73 -0.85 -3.44
C TRP A 107 6.50 0.44 -4.24
N PRO A 108 7.10 0.57 -5.45
CA PRO A 108 6.83 1.67 -6.35
C PRO A 108 5.45 1.46 -6.99
N GLN A 109 4.41 2.05 -6.42
CA GLN A 109 3.06 1.98 -6.95
C GLN A 109 2.84 3.05 -8.03
N PRO A 110 2.46 2.67 -9.28
CA PRO A 110 2.21 3.64 -10.33
C PRO A 110 0.99 4.53 -10.03
N TYR A 111 1.05 5.80 -10.43
CA TYR A 111 -0.09 6.71 -10.31
C TYR A 111 -1.17 6.49 -11.38
N ASN A 112 -0.78 6.04 -12.57
CA ASN A 112 -1.62 6.08 -13.77
C ASN A 112 -1.97 4.69 -14.34
N SER A 113 -1.92 3.63 -13.53
CA SER A 113 -2.40 2.30 -13.96
C SER A 113 -3.89 2.34 -14.28
N LYS A 114 -4.33 1.60 -15.30
CA LYS A 114 -5.72 1.62 -15.78
C LYS A 114 -6.36 0.24 -15.86
N ILE A 115 -7.59 0.11 -15.37
CA ILE A 115 -8.49 -1.02 -15.61
C ILE A 115 -9.72 -0.49 -16.33
N ASN A 116 -10.07 -1.08 -17.48
CA ASN A 116 -11.27 -0.69 -18.26
C ASN A 116 -11.38 0.83 -18.50
N GLY A 117 -10.23 1.49 -18.73
CA GLY A 117 -10.14 2.93 -18.95
C GLY A 117 -10.16 3.80 -17.68
N GLN A 118 -10.45 3.24 -16.51
CA GLN A 118 -10.43 3.94 -15.23
C GLN A 118 -9.04 3.87 -14.60
N ILE A 119 -8.58 4.97 -14.00
CA ILE A 119 -7.32 5.02 -13.27
C ILE A 119 -7.49 4.33 -11.91
N VAL A 120 -6.55 3.45 -11.56
CA VAL A 120 -6.53 2.65 -10.32
C VAL A 120 -5.12 2.64 -9.71
N GLY A 121 -4.48 3.81 -9.64
CA GLY A 121 -3.14 3.98 -9.09
C GLY A 121 -3.13 4.31 -7.60
N ALA A 122 -1.95 4.69 -7.09
CA ALA A 122 -1.73 5.01 -5.68
C ALA A 122 -2.77 5.99 -5.09
N ARG A 123 -3.08 7.06 -5.82
CA ARG A 123 -4.09 8.05 -5.39
C ARG A 123 -5.49 7.46 -5.24
N GLN A 124 -5.89 6.52 -6.08
CA GLN A 124 -7.20 5.87 -5.96
C GLN A 124 -7.23 4.88 -4.79
N LYS A 125 -6.11 4.19 -4.55
CA LYS A 125 -5.93 3.35 -3.37
C LYS A 125 -6.09 4.16 -2.09
N ASP A 126 -5.52 5.36 -1.98
CA ASP A 126 -5.68 6.23 -0.80
C ASP A 126 -7.14 6.48 -0.42
N PHE A 127 -8.02 6.74 -1.41
CA PHE A 127 -9.45 6.94 -1.15
C PHE A 127 -10.11 5.68 -0.58
N VAL A 128 -9.77 4.51 -1.14
CA VAL A 128 -10.31 3.22 -0.70
C VAL A 128 -9.80 2.89 0.72
N GLU A 129 -8.51 3.10 0.99
CA GLU A 129 -7.91 2.88 2.30
C GLU A 129 -8.55 3.77 3.37
N GLY A 130 -8.70 5.06 3.09
CA GLY A 130 -9.34 5.99 4.02
C GLY A 130 -10.79 5.61 4.35
N PHE A 131 -11.54 5.11 3.35
CA PHE A 131 -12.90 4.61 3.55
C PHE A 131 -12.93 3.33 4.41
N ILE A 132 -12.09 2.34 4.08
CA ILE A 132 -11.99 1.07 4.82
C ILE A 132 -11.56 1.33 6.27
N MET A 133 -10.60 2.23 6.47
CA MET A 133 -10.08 2.53 7.79
C MET A 133 -11.12 3.19 8.69
N THR A 134 -11.82 4.20 8.16
CA THR A 134 -12.89 4.90 8.89
C THR A 134 -13.93 3.90 9.41
N ARG A 135 -14.33 2.93 8.57
CA ARG A 135 -15.30 1.88 8.95
C ARG A 135 -14.73 0.90 9.98
N SER A 136 -13.50 0.42 9.75
CA SER A 136 -12.86 -0.59 10.61
C SER A 136 -12.62 -0.06 12.02
N VAL A 137 -12.11 1.17 12.15
CA VAL A 137 -11.90 1.83 13.44
C VAL A 137 -13.23 2.09 14.16
N LEU A 138 -14.28 2.49 13.43
CA LEU A 138 -15.61 2.68 14.01
C LEU A 138 -16.14 1.36 14.59
N GLN A 139 -16.03 0.25 13.85
CA GLN A 139 -16.47 -1.06 14.29
C GLN A 139 -15.69 -1.59 15.50
N LEU A 140 -14.37 -1.39 15.54
CA LEU A 140 -13.54 -1.79 16.68
C LEU A 140 -13.81 -0.95 17.94
N ARG A 141 -14.19 0.33 17.79
CA ARG A 141 -14.55 1.21 18.91
C ARG A 141 -15.90 0.87 19.53
N THR A 142 -16.86 0.40 18.74
CA THR A 142 -18.22 0.08 19.20
C THR A 142 -18.37 -1.38 19.66
N ALA A 143 -17.39 -2.25 19.37
CA ALA A 143 -17.40 -3.64 19.79
C ALA A 143 -17.36 -3.80 21.34
N PRO A 144 -18.24 -4.65 21.92
CA PRO A 144 -18.20 -4.96 23.35
C PRO A 144 -16.84 -5.56 23.78
N ARG A 145 -16.31 -5.15 24.93
CA ARG A 145 -14.99 -5.57 25.45
C ARG A 145 -14.77 -7.08 25.53
N THR A 146 -15.82 -7.89 25.55
CA THR A 146 -15.77 -9.36 25.63
C THR A 146 -15.54 -10.06 24.29
N ARG A 147 -15.61 -9.37 23.14
CA ARG A 147 -15.32 -9.91 21.80
C ARG A 147 -13.98 -9.42 21.22
N LYS A 148 -12.94 -9.26 22.05
CA LYS A 148 -11.57 -8.94 21.58
C LYS A 148 -10.78 -10.16 21.09
N SER A 149 -11.48 -11.15 20.57
CA SER A 149 -10.90 -12.30 19.86
C SER A 149 -11.57 -12.33 18.50
N ILE A 150 -11.05 -11.56 17.55
CA ILE A 150 -11.36 -11.77 16.14
C ILE A 150 -10.15 -12.51 15.56
N THR A 151 -10.23 -13.84 15.64
CA THR A 151 -9.66 -14.72 14.61
C THR A 151 -10.28 -14.32 13.27
N HIS A 152 -9.47 -14.24 12.22
CA HIS A 152 -9.79 -13.78 10.84
C HIS A 152 -9.70 -12.28 10.59
N ILE A 153 -8.49 -11.85 10.24
CA ILE A 153 -8.28 -10.93 9.11
C ILE A 153 -8.25 -11.84 7.87
N PRO A 154 -9.16 -11.71 6.90
CA PRO A 154 -9.02 -12.44 5.65
C PRO A 154 -7.80 -11.87 4.92
N VAL A 155 -6.81 -12.74 4.71
CA VAL A 155 -5.74 -12.57 3.71
C VAL A 155 -6.33 -12.61 2.30
#